data_AF-A0A7W7QYR6-F1
#
_entry.id   AF-A0A7W7QYR6-F1
#
_cell.length_a   1.000
_cell.length_b   1.000
_cell.length_c   1.000
_cell.angle_alpha   90.00
_cell.angle_beta   90.00
_cell.angle_gamma   90.00
#
_symmetry.space_group_name_H-M   'P 1'
#
loop_
_entity.id
_entity.type
_entity.pdbx_description
1 polymer ?
#
loop_
_entity_poly.entity_id
_entity_poly.type
_entity_poly.pdbx_seq_one_letter_code
_entity_poly.pdbx_strand_id
1 'polypeptide(L)'
;MIDMIKTPTVQQEGAIQFEYLPDGRGLLRPHVLIVCEGCSKEALVRADGSRRFCSKSCSTLIQHAEGRSRQLSGIEHYAWKGANAQYQALHMRVARARGRADHCEWRATAGCKSRKLEWSHVHETDPSVPQNYRSLCKTCHQRYDSQTGADHANAKLTALQVELIRQRYKAGGTSQQALADEYGVSQSAISRITRRRHYR
;
A
#
# COMPACT_ATOMS: atom_id res chain seq x y z
N MET A 1 -50.62 30.10 -4.45
CA MET A 1 -49.96 29.37 -5.55
C MET A 1 -50.08 27.90 -5.21
N ILE A 2 -50.93 27.17 -5.93
CA ILE A 2 -51.20 25.75 -5.68
C ILE A 2 -50.12 24.95 -6.42
N ASP A 3 -49.27 24.25 -5.68
CA ASP A 3 -48.31 23.31 -6.25
C ASP A 3 -49.09 22.19 -6.95
N MET A 4 -48.99 22.16 -8.28
CA MET A 4 -49.52 21.06 -9.08
C MET A 4 -48.66 19.82 -8.84
N ILE A 5 -49.13 18.93 -7.97
CA ILE A 5 -48.61 17.57 -7.83
C ILE A 5 -48.79 16.90 -9.19
N LYS A 6 -47.70 16.76 -9.96
CA LYS A 6 -47.69 16.03 -11.23
C LYS A 6 -48.04 14.57 -10.93
N THR A 7 -49.24 14.17 -11.30
CA THR A 7 -49.69 12.77 -11.21
C THR A 7 -48.83 11.87 -12.10
N PRO A 8 -48.53 10.64 -11.66
CA PRO A 8 -47.81 9.68 -12.49
C PRO A 8 -48.66 9.29 -13.72
N THR A 9 -48.01 9.23 -14.88
CA THR A 9 -48.65 8.85 -16.15
C THR A 9 -48.10 7.52 -16.63
N VAL A 10 -48.98 6.63 -17.10
CA VAL A 10 -48.60 5.34 -17.69
C VAL A 10 -48.58 5.47 -19.21
N GLN A 11 -47.48 5.04 -19.86
CA GLN A 11 -47.37 4.96 -21.32
C GLN A 11 -46.94 3.55 -21.73
N GLN A 12 -47.46 3.06 -22.86
CA GLN A 12 -47.16 1.74 -23.41
C GLN A 12 -46.33 1.88 -24.69
N GLU A 13 -45.19 1.21 -24.75
CA GLU A 13 -44.40 1.06 -25.98
C GLU A 13 -44.13 -0.43 -26.21
N GLY A 14 -44.83 -1.04 -27.18
CA GLY A 14 -44.77 -2.48 -27.42
C GLY A 14 -45.35 -3.30 -26.25
N ALA A 15 -44.64 -4.34 -25.78
CA ALA A 15 -45.08 -5.22 -24.69
C ALA A 15 -44.68 -4.74 -23.28
N ILE A 16 -44.09 -3.55 -23.15
CA ILE A 16 -43.52 -3.06 -21.89
C ILE A 16 -44.30 -1.83 -21.41
N GLN A 17 -44.79 -1.91 -20.18
CA GLN A 17 -45.48 -0.80 -19.51
C GLN A 17 -44.48 0.05 -18.74
N PHE A 18 -44.54 1.37 -18.96
CA PHE A 18 -43.70 2.34 -18.28
C PHE A 18 -44.52 3.23 -17.34
N GLU A 19 -43.99 3.45 -16.14
CA GLU A 19 -44.50 4.39 -15.16
C GLU A 19 -43.54 5.57 -15.03
N TYR A 20 -44.02 6.79 -15.25
CA TYR A 20 -43.19 7.99 -15.20
C TYR A 20 -43.25 8.63 -13.82
N LEU A 21 -42.17 8.47 -13.04
CA LEU A 21 -42.06 9.00 -11.68
C LEU A 21 -41.05 10.15 -11.61
N PRO A 22 -41.31 11.20 -10.81
CA PRO A 22 -40.38 12.31 -10.65
C PRO A 22 -39.11 11.86 -9.90
N ASP A 23 -37.94 12.28 -10.39
CA ASP A 23 -36.67 12.14 -9.67
C ASP A 23 -36.50 13.25 -8.61
N GLY A 24 -35.39 13.21 -7.87
CA GLY A 24 -35.07 14.24 -6.86
C GLY A 24 -34.89 15.67 -7.40
N ARG A 25 -34.96 15.86 -8.72
CA ARG A 25 -34.95 17.17 -9.41
C ARG A 25 -36.30 17.48 -10.07
N GLY A 26 -37.34 16.68 -9.83
CA GLY A 26 -38.68 16.84 -10.40
C GLY A 26 -38.79 16.43 -11.88
N LEU A 27 -37.77 15.80 -12.46
CA LEU A 27 -37.81 15.30 -13.82
C LEU A 27 -38.47 13.92 -13.85
N LEU A 28 -39.46 13.73 -14.72
CA LEU A 28 -40.11 12.44 -14.91
C LEU A 28 -39.15 11.45 -15.55
N ARG A 29 -38.94 10.32 -14.88
CA ARG A 29 -38.09 9.22 -15.34
C ARG A 29 -38.95 7.98 -15.57
N PRO A 30 -38.78 7.27 -16.69
CA PRO A 30 -39.49 6.02 -16.92
C PRO A 30 -39.01 4.94 -15.96
N HIS A 31 -39.96 4.24 -15.36
CA HIS A 31 -39.76 3.06 -14.55
C HIS A 31 -40.55 1.89 -15.13
N VAL A 32 -40.11 0.68 -14.85
CA VAL A 32 -40.72 -0.55 -15.34
C VAL A 32 -40.79 -1.55 -14.20
N LEU A 33 -41.91 -2.27 -14.12
CA LEU A 33 -42.06 -3.36 -13.18
C LEU A 33 -41.26 -4.58 -13.68
N ILE A 34 -40.40 -5.13 -12.83
CA ILE A 34 -39.61 -6.33 -13.13
C ILE A 34 -39.80 -7.36 -12.03
N VAL A 35 -39.57 -8.64 -12.36
CA VAL A 35 -39.29 -9.68 -11.37
C VAL A 35 -37.77 -9.77 -11.21
N CYS A 36 -37.26 -9.44 -10.03
CA CYS A 36 -35.81 -9.41 -9.79
C CYS A 36 -35.20 -10.82 -9.90
N GLU A 37 -34.20 -11.01 -10.75
CA GLU A 37 -33.49 -12.30 -10.87
C GLU A 37 -32.69 -12.67 -9.62
N GLY A 38 -32.37 -11.70 -8.75
CA GLY A 38 -31.58 -11.92 -7.54
C GLY A 38 -32.37 -12.28 -6.28
N CYS A 39 -33.63 -11.86 -6.19
CA CYS A 39 -34.48 -12.12 -5.00
C CYS A 39 -35.91 -12.55 -5.33
N SER A 40 -36.24 -12.68 -6.62
CA SER A 40 -37.55 -13.09 -7.15
C SER A 40 -38.73 -12.19 -6.77
N LYS A 41 -38.48 -11.03 -6.16
CA LYS A 41 -39.52 -10.05 -5.81
C LYS A 41 -39.82 -9.12 -6.98
N GLU A 42 -41.08 -8.74 -7.09
CA GLU A 42 -41.50 -7.66 -7.97
C GLU A 42 -40.94 -6.32 -7.48
N ALA A 43 -40.41 -5.52 -8.41
CA ALA A 43 -39.85 -4.22 -8.10
C ALA A 43 -40.04 -3.25 -9.27
N LEU A 44 -40.42 -2.03 -8.94
CA LEU A 44 -40.42 -0.92 -9.88
C LEU A 44 -39.01 -0.32 -9.95
N VAL A 45 -38.34 -0.46 -11.09
CA VAL A 45 -36.97 0.04 -11.30
C VAL A 45 -36.94 1.06 -12.40
N ARG A 46 -35.93 1.93 -12.42
CA ARG A 46 -35.72 2.82 -13.56
C ARG A 46 -35.48 2.01 -14.83
N ALA A 47 -36.01 2.50 -15.94
CA ALA A 47 -35.82 1.87 -17.24
C ALA A 47 -34.42 2.09 -17.84
N ASP A 48 -33.55 2.88 -17.18
CA ASP A 48 -32.17 3.09 -17.61
C ASP A 48 -31.25 1.95 -17.17
N GLY A 49 -30.81 1.14 -18.14
CA GLY A 49 -29.82 0.08 -17.92
C GLY A 49 -30.39 -1.33 -17.79
N SER A 50 -29.70 -2.20 -17.04
CA SER A 50 -30.05 -3.62 -16.94
C SER A 50 -31.28 -3.84 -16.05
N ARG A 51 -32.43 -4.08 -16.69
CA ARG A 51 -33.75 -4.35 -16.08
C ARG A 51 -33.87 -5.73 -15.40
N ARG A 52 -32.78 -6.23 -14.81
CA ARG A 52 -32.67 -7.61 -14.28
C ARG A 52 -32.76 -7.67 -12.76
N PHE A 53 -32.38 -6.60 -12.07
CA PHE A 53 -32.24 -6.61 -10.61
C PHE A 53 -32.89 -5.40 -9.97
N CYS A 54 -33.55 -5.59 -8.83
CA CYS A 54 -34.20 -4.51 -8.07
C CYS A 54 -33.20 -3.56 -7.37
N SER A 55 -31.93 -3.97 -7.24
CA SER A 55 -30.90 -3.21 -6.54
C SER A 55 -29.49 -3.60 -6.98
N LYS A 56 -28.52 -2.73 -6.69
CA LYS A 56 -27.10 -3.06 -6.82
C LYS A 56 -26.72 -4.27 -5.97
N SER A 57 -27.29 -4.44 -4.78
CA SER A 57 -27.03 -5.58 -3.91
C SER A 57 -27.44 -6.90 -4.53
N CYS A 58 -28.63 -6.98 -5.14
CA CYS A 58 -29.09 -8.19 -5.85
C CYS A 58 -28.21 -8.49 -7.07
N SER A 59 -27.82 -7.46 -7.84
CA SER A 59 -26.89 -7.61 -8.96
C SER A 59 -25.53 -8.15 -8.51
N THR A 60 -24.94 -7.55 -7.47
CA THR A 60 -23.65 -7.97 -6.90
C THR A 60 -23.71 -9.39 -6.35
N LEU A 61 -24.79 -9.76 -5.64
CA LEU A 61 -24.95 -11.11 -5.08
C LEU A 61 -24.96 -12.18 -6.17
N ILE A 62 -25.72 -11.96 -7.24
CA ILE A 62 -25.77 -12.89 -8.38
C ILE A 62 -24.43 -12.93 -9.11
N GLN A 63 -23.77 -11.79 -9.35
CA GLN A 63 -22.44 -11.77 -9.95
C GLN A 63 -21.39 -12.54 -9.13
N HIS A 64 -21.47 -12.52 -7.80
CA HIS A 64 -20.61 -13.32 -6.93
C HIS A 64 -20.97 -14.81 -6.97
N ALA A 65 -22.26 -15.15 -6.89
CA ALA A 65 -22.73 -16.53 -6.95
C ALA A 65 -22.37 -17.21 -8.28
N GLU A 66 -22.43 -16.47 -9.38
CA GLU A 66 -22.06 -16.94 -10.72
C GLU A 66 -20.55 -16.83 -11.01
N GLY A 67 -19.74 -16.40 -10.04
CA GLY A 67 -18.28 -16.24 -10.20
C GLY A 67 -17.86 -15.20 -11.24
N ARG A 68 -18.77 -14.32 -11.69
CA ARG A 68 -18.49 -13.26 -12.68
C ARG A 68 -17.71 -12.08 -12.09
N SER A 69 -17.64 -11.97 -10.76
CA SER A 69 -16.77 -10.98 -10.11
C SER A 69 -15.31 -11.41 -10.24
N ARG A 70 -14.61 -10.86 -11.23
CA ARG A 70 -13.15 -11.01 -11.34
C ARG A 70 -12.54 -10.22 -10.18
N GLN A 71 -12.24 -10.89 -9.07
CA GLN A 71 -11.47 -10.31 -7.97
C GLN A 71 -10.04 -10.09 -8.45
N LEU A 72 -9.83 -9.00 -9.19
CA LEU A 72 -8.49 -8.57 -9.57
C LEU A 72 -7.72 -8.29 -8.27
N SER A 73 -6.53 -8.84 -8.15
CA SER A 73 -5.67 -8.64 -6.99
C SER A 73 -4.22 -8.55 -7.43
N GLY A 74 -3.35 -8.04 -6.54
CA GLY A 74 -1.94 -7.84 -6.89
C GLY A 74 -1.79 -6.95 -8.11
N ILE A 75 -0.89 -7.34 -9.03
CA ILE A 75 -0.55 -6.59 -10.24
C ILE A 75 -1.71 -6.42 -11.22
N GLU A 76 -2.73 -7.27 -11.15
CA GLU A 76 -3.89 -7.22 -12.05
C GLU A 76 -4.91 -6.15 -11.64
N HIS A 77 -4.83 -5.64 -10.41
CA HIS A 77 -5.77 -4.64 -9.93
C HIS A 77 -5.39 -3.24 -10.44
N TYR A 78 -6.34 -2.50 -11.01
CA TYR A 78 -6.10 -1.16 -11.59
C TYR A 78 -5.48 -0.16 -10.59
N ALA A 79 -5.74 -0.33 -9.29
CA ALA A 79 -5.15 0.49 -8.22
C ALA A 79 -3.80 -0.07 -7.68
N TRP A 80 -3.17 -1.02 -8.36
CA TRP A 80 -1.87 -1.55 -7.99
C TRP A 80 -0.78 -0.48 -8.12
N LYS A 81 -0.07 -0.25 -7.02
CA LYS A 81 0.99 0.78 -6.96
C LYS A 81 2.42 0.21 -6.98
N GLY A 82 2.60 -1.12 -7.06
CA GLY A 82 3.93 -1.74 -7.01
C GLY A 82 4.76 -1.24 -5.82
N ALA A 83 6.00 -0.83 -6.09
CA ALA A 83 6.94 -0.26 -5.12
C ALA A 83 6.52 1.12 -4.57
N ASN A 84 5.66 1.86 -5.29
CA ASN A 84 5.17 3.18 -4.88
C ASN A 84 4.01 3.11 -3.87
N ALA A 85 3.73 1.93 -3.32
CA ALA A 85 2.72 1.77 -2.28
C ALA A 85 3.22 2.34 -0.94
N GLN A 86 2.30 2.86 -0.14
CA GLN A 86 2.63 3.38 1.19
C GLN A 86 3.08 2.25 2.14
N TYR A 87 3.91 2.60 3.12
CA TYR A 87 4.48 1.70 4.13
C TYR A 87 3.48 0.67 4.68
N GLN A 88 2.31 1.14 5.13
CA GLN A 88 1.27 0.27 5.69
C GLN A 88 0.75 -0.74 4.66
N ALA A 89 0.54 -0.31 3.41
CA ALA A 89 0.06 -1.19 2.34
C ALA A 89 1.09 -2.27 2.01
N LEU A 90 2.38 -1.93 1.98
CA LEU A 90 3.46 -2.89 1.79
C LEU A 90 3.50 -3.91 2.94
N HIS A 91 3.41 -3.46 4.19
CA HIS A 91 3.36 -4.35 5.35
C HIS A 91 2.16 -5.29 5.33
N MET A 92 1.00 -4.81 4.90
CA MET A 92 -0.19 -5.65 4.73
C MET A 92 0.00 -6.71 3.63
N ARG A 93 0.74 -6.41 2.56
CA ARG A 93 1.07 -7.40 1.51
C ARG A 93 1.96 -8.49 2.07
N VAL A 94 3.03 -8.11 2.78
CA VAL A 94 3.93 -9.08 3.42
C VAL A 94 3.16 -9.95 4.41
N ALA A 95 2.31 -9.36 5.24
CA ALA A 95 1.51 -10.09 6.21
C ALA A 95 0.51 -11.05 5.56
N ARG A 96 -0.11 -10.69 4.43
CA ARG A 96 -1.00 -11.59 3.68
C ARG A 96 -0.24 -12.74 3.02
N ALA A 97 0.95 -12.49 2.49
CA ALA A 97 1.73 -13.50 1.78
C ALA A 97 2.50 -14.45 2.73
N ARG A 98 2.96 -13.95 3.87
CA ARG A 98 3.91 -14.65 4.76
C ARG A 98 3.44 -14.79 6.20
N GLY A 99 2.26 -14.27 6.54
CA GLY A 99 1.79 -14.21 7.92
C GLY A 99 2.45 -13.10 8.74
N ARG A 100 2.19 -13.10 10.04
CA ARG A 100 2.82 -12.16 10.98
C ARG A 100 4.28 -12.55 11.20
N ALA A 101 5.15 -11.55 11.38
CA ALA A 101 6.52 -11.76 11.82
C ALA A 101 6.51 -12.55 13.15
N ASP A 102 7.26 -13.65 13.20
CA ASP A 102 7.18 -14.68 14.25
C ASP A 102 8.53 -14.95 14.95
N HIS A 103 9.64 -14.49 14.37
CA HIS A 103 10.95 -14.52 15.00
C HIS A 103 11.76 -13.24 14.76
N CYS A 104 12.90 -13.11 15.44
CA CYS A 104 13.88 -12.07 15.14
C CYS A 104 15.13 -12.76 14.63
N GLU A 105 15.49 -12.55 13.37
CA GLU A 105 16.69 -13.14 12.74
C GLU A 105 17.97 -12.74 13.48
N TRP A 106 17.97 -11.58 14.16
CA TRP A 106 19.10 -11.08 14.94
C TRP A 106 19.06 -11.48 16.41
N ARG A 107 18.20 -12.40 16.81
CA ARG A 107 18.07 -12.75 18.24
C ARG A 107 19.39 -13.26 18.82
N ALA A 108 20.08 -14.17 18.12
CA ALA A 108 21.34 -14.74 18.58
C ALA A 108 22.48 -13.71 18.57
N THR A 109 22.62 -12.92 17.50
CA THR A 109 23.71 -11.96 17.33
C THR A 109 23.53 -10.69 18.15
N ALA A 110 22.30 -10.19 18.30
CA ALA A 110 22.01 -8.98 19.06
C ALA A 110 21.63 -9.26 20.53
N GLY A 111 21.45 -10.53 20.93
CA GLY A 111 21.02 -10.91 22.29
C GLY A 111 19.65 -10.34 22.68
N CYS A 112 18.79 -10.02 21.70
CA CYS A 112 17.57 -9.28 21.96
C CYS A 112 16.47 -10.18 22.57
N LYS A 113 15.71 -9.62 23.52
CA LYS A 113 14.61 -10.34 24.21
C LYS A 113 13.22 -9.79 23.89
N SER A 114 13.12 -8.78 23.02
CA SER A 114 11.83 -8.19 22.65
C SER A 114 10.92 -9.24 22.00
N ARG A 115 9.66 -9.20 22.43
CA ARG A 115 8.57 -10.03 21.90
C ARG A 115 7.78 -9.35 20.79
N LYS A 116 8.00 -8.04 20.57
CA LYS A 116 7.33 -7.31 19.49
C LYS A 116 8.10 -7.53 18.20
N LEU A 117 7.50 -8.24 17.26
CA LEU A 117 8.09 -8.67 15.99
C LEU A 117 7.40 -7.96 14.85
N GLU A 118 8.19 -7.51 13.89
CA GLU A 118 7.77 -6.69 12.76
C GLU A 118 8.54 -7.16 11.51
N TRP A 119 7.91 -6.99 10.34
CA TRP A 119 8.60 -7.12 9.07
C TRP A 119 9.41 -5.86 8.83
N SER A 120 10.63 -6.02 8.36
CA SER A 120 11.51 -4.91 7.98
C SER A 120 11.99 -5.11 6.55
N HIS A 121 11.93 -4.07 5.73
CA HIS A 121 12.30 -4.13 4.32
C HIS A 121 13.81 -4.26 4.17
N VAL A 122 14.27 -5.23 3.39
CA VAL A 122 15.71 -5.39 3.12
C VAL A 122 16.17 -4.25 2.22
N HIS A 123 17.15 -3.47 2.67
CA HIS A 123 17.67 -2.35 1.88
C HIS A 123 18.12 -2.79 0.48
N GLU A 124 17.98 -1.90 -0.51
CA GLU A 124 18.36 -2.10 -1.93
C GLU A 124 17.58 -3.20 -2.68
N THR A 125 16.48 -3.68 -2.11
CA THR A 125 15.59 -4.63 -2.78
C THR A 125 14.25 -3.99 -3.13
N ASP A 126 13.49 -4.57 -4.06
CA ASP A 126 12.15 -4.07 -4.40
C ASP A 126 11.17 -4.31 -3.23
N PRO A 127 10.60 -3.25 -2.61
CA PRO A 127 9.66 -3.40 -1.50
C PRO A 127 8.31 -4.01 -1.93
N SER A 128 8.02 -4.07 -3.22
CA SER A 128 6.78 -4.68 -3.72
C SER A 128 6.74 -6.21 -3.55
N VAL A 129 7.92 -6.83 -3.40
CA VAL A 129 8.11 -8.28 -3.29
C VAL A 129 8.05 -8.70 -1.81
N PRO A 130 7.08 -9.52 -1.38
CA PRO A 130 6.94 -9.93 0.02
C PRO A 130 8.17 -10.64 0.62
N GLN A 131 8.97 -11.30 -0.21
CA GLN A 131 10.19 -12.01 0.19
C GLN A 131 11.34 -11.07 0.55
N ASN A 132 11.30 -9.82 0.09
CA ASN A 132 12.30 -8.77 0.35
C ASN A 132 12.15 -8.13 1.74
N TYR A 133 11.65 -8.89 2.71
CA TYR A 133 11.45 -8.48 4.08
C TYR A 133 12.06 -9.51 5.03
N ARG A 134 12.65 -9.02 6.11
CA ARG A 134 13.20 -9.83 7.20
C ARG A 134 12.39 -9.69 8.47
N SER A 135 12.35 -10.75 9.26
CA SER A 135 11.61 -10.76 10.52
C SER A 135 12.51 -10.27 11.64
N LEU A 136 12.21 -9.10 12.21
CA LEU A 136 13.01 -8.48 13.28
C LEU A 136 12.13 -8.10 14.46
N CYS A 137 12.72 -8.04 15.66
CA CYS A 137 12.03 -7.38 16.76
C CYS A 137 12.04 -5.86 16.57
N LYS A 138 11.06 -5.12 17.12
CA LYS A 138 10.95 -3.66 16.97
C LYS A 138 12.29 -2.93 17.22
N THR A 139 13.05 -3.34 18.22
CA THR A 139 14.33 -2.72 18.56
C THR A 139 15.40 -2.99 17.50
N CYS A 140 15.48 -4.22 17.00
CA CYS A 140 16.38 -4.59 15.90
C CYS A 140 15.96 -3.94 14.57
N HIS A 141 14.65 -3.84 14.32
CA HIS A 141 14.07 -3.16 13.17
C HIS A 141 14.47 -1.68 13.15
N GLN A 142 14.20 -0.96 14.26
CA GLN A 142 14.61 0.44 14.38
C GLN A 142 16.13 0.62 14.21
N ARG A 143 16.94 -0.29 14.76
CA ARG A 143 18.40 -0.26 14.58
C ARG A 143 18.79 -0.48 13.12
N TYR A 144 18.13 -1.40 12.43
CA TYR A 144 18.40 -1.73 11.02
C TYR A 144 18.02 -0.56 10.10
N ASP A 145 16.83 0.01 10.26
CA ASP A 145 16.37 1.17 9.47
C ASP A 145 17.20 2.42 9.75
N SER A 146 17.74 2.55 10.97
CA SER A 146 18.57 3.68 11.39
C SER A 146 20.06 3.51 11.06
N GLN A 147 20.45 2.43 10.36
CA GLN A 147 21.83 2.27 9.90
C GLN A 147 22.22 3.45 9.01
N THR A 148 23.27 4.14 9.43
CA THR A 148 23.85 5.32 8.76
C THR A 148 25.37 5.15 8.76
N GLY A 149 26.06 5.76 7.80
CA GLY A 149 27.51 5.57 7.67
C GLY A 149 27.86 4.16 7.18
N ALA A 150 28.96 3.57 7.67
CA ALA A 150 29.53 2.31 7.17
C ALA A 150 28.65 1.07 7.37
N ASP A 151 27.65 1.15 8.25
CA ASP A 151 26.70 0.06 8.46
C ASP A 151 25.57 0.07 7.41
N HIS A 152 25.46 1.13 6.60
CA HIS A 152 24.49 1.19 5.51
C HIS A 152 24.98 0.36 4.31
N ALA A 153 24.09 -0.37 3.63
CA ALA A 153 24.48 -1.20 2.49
C ALA A 153 25.12 -0.37 1.34
N ASN A 154 24.53 0.78 0.99
CA ASN A 154 25.13 1.79 0.11
C ASN A 154 26.24 2.67 0.72
N ALA A 155 26.86 2.29 1.84
CA ALA A 155 27.90 3.13 2.43
C ALA A 155 29.12 3.25 1.51
N LYS A 156 29.54 4.49 1.23
CA LYS A 156 30.80 4.74 0.50
C LYS A 156 32.05 4.23 1.22
N LEU A 157 31.95 4.03 2.53
CA LEU A 157 33.06 3.61 3.39
C LEU A 157 32.69 2.35 4.14
N THR A 158 33.55 1.34 4.10
CA THR A 158 33.48 0.14 4.92
C THR A 158 33.92 0.44 6.36
N ALA A 159 33.54 -0.44 7.30
CA ALA A 159 33.97 -0.34 8.70
C ALA A 159 35.51 -0.32 8.86
N LEU A 160 36.23 -1.06 8.00
CA LEU A 160 37.69 -1.07 7.97
C LEU A 160 38.26 0.28 7.53
N GLN A 161 37.71 0.88 6.47
CA GLN A 161 38.15 2.19 5.99
C GLN A 161 37.93 3.29 7.03
N VAL A 162 36.82 3.23 7.76
CA VAL A 162 36.53 4.15 8.88
C VAL A 162 37.60 4.06 9.97
N GLU A 163 38.03 2.85 10.30
CA GLU A 163 39.06 2.64 11.31
C GLU A 163 40.44 3.12 10.82
N LEU A 164 40.78 2.85 9.56
CA LEU A 164 41.99 3.38 8.92
C LEU A 164 42.01 4.91 8.92
N ILE A 165 40.90 5.56 8.57
CA ILE A 165 40.75 7.03 8.61
C ILE A 165 41.03 7.56 10.03
N ARG A 166 40.50 6.92 11.07
CA ARG A 166 40.74 7.32 12.47
C ARG A 166 42.19 7.16 12.86
N GLN A 167 42.81 6.04 12.50
CA GLN A 167 44.21 5.77 12.82
C GLN A 167 45.14 6.75 12.13
N ARG A 168 44.97 7.00 10.83
CA ARG A 168 45.77 7.97 10.07
C ARG A 168 45.61 9.38 10.60
N TYR A 169 44.39 9.81 10.92
CA TYR A 169 44.19 11.14 11.48
C TYR A 169 44.80 11.27 12.89
N LYS A 170 44.72 10.23 13.73
CA LYS A 170 45.30 10.21 15.08
C LYS A 170 46.84 10.19 15.05
N ALA A 171 47.44 9.52 14.07
CA ALA A 171 48.89 9.51 13.87
C ALA A 171 49.47 10.90 13.53
N GLY A 172 48.63 11.85 13.13
CA GLY A 172 49.05 13.17 12.69
C GLY A 172 49.61 13.17 11.27
N GLY A 173 49.88 14.35 10.73
CA GLY A 173 50.51 14.49 9.40
C GLY A 173 49.57 14.29 8.20
N THR A 174 48.27 14.08 8.40
CA THR A 174 47.27 14.06 7.31
C THR A 174 46.07 14.95 7.67
N SER A 175 45.68 15.83 6.74
CA SER A 175 44.51 16.70 6.94
C SER A 175 43.20 15.94 6.70
N GLN A 176 42.10 16.43 7.27
CA GLN A 176 40.77 15.85 7.01
C GLN A 176 40.37 15.96 5.53
N GLN A 177 40.87 16.98 4.82
CA GLN A 177 40.60 17.16 3.39
C GLN A 177 41.35 16.12 2.56
N ALA A 178 42.63 15.87 2.85
CA ALA A 178 43.40 14.84 2.13
C ALA A 178 42.76 13.45 2.26
N LEU A 179 42.27 13.08 3.45
CA LEU A 179 41.51 11.84 3.66
C LEU A 179 40.17 11.84 2.93
N ALA A 180 39.52 12.99 2.79
CA ALA A 180 38.26 13.10 2.08
C ALA A 180 38.45 12.83 0.58
N ASP A 181 39.48 13.43 0.00
CA ASP A 181 39.84 13.29 -1.41
C ASP A 181 40.27 11.84 -1.73
N GLU A 182 41.10 11.23 -0.86
CA GLU A 182 41.56 9.84 -1.00
C GLU A 182 40.39 8.83 -1.01
N TYR A 183 39.42 9.01 -0.12
CA TYR A 183 38.31 8.08 0.05
C TYR A 183 37.03 8.49 -0.71
N GLY A 184 37.06 9.56 -1.52
CA GLY A 184 35.94 9.99 -2.33
C GLY A 184 34.71 10.45 -1.53
N VAL A 185 34.93 11.04 -0.35
CA VAL A 185 33.88 11.53 0.56
C VAL A 185 34.07 13.02 0.85
N SER A 186 33.11 13.64 1.54
CA SER A 186 33.26 15.04 1.96
C SER A 186 34.17 15.15 3.19
N GLN A 187 34.88 16.27 3.31
CA GLN A 187 35.65 16.61 4.52
C GLN A 187 34.75 16.62 5.77
N SER A 188 33.49 17.03 5.62
CA SER A 188 32.48 16.96 6.67
C SER A 188 32.20 15.52 7.13
N ALA A 189 32.21 14.53 6.24
CA ALA A 189 32.08 13.12 6.61
C ALA A 189 33.30 12.64 7.42
N ILE A 190 34.52 12.99 7.00
CA ILE A 190 35.76 12.69 7.74
C ILE A 190 35.73 13.33 9.15
N SER A 191 35.29 14.58 9.26
CA SER A 191 35.14 15.27 10.55
C SER A 191 34.18 14.54 11.49
N ARG A 192 33.06 14.04 10.97
CA ARG A 192 32.11 13.24 11.77
C ARG A 192 32.71 11.89 12.16
N ILE A 193 33.41 11.20 11.24
CA ILE A 193 34.10 9.93 11.49
C ILE A 193 35.13 10.05 12.62
N THR A 194 36.00 11.07 12.54
CA THR A 194 37.06 11.32 13.53
C THR A 194 36.49 11.69 14.90
N ARG A 195 35.36 12.42 14.93
CA ARG A 195 34.62 12.76 16.16
C ARG A 195 33.65 11.66 16.63
N ARG A 196 33.65 10.49 15.97
CA ARG A 196 32.74 9.36 16.25
C ARG A 196 31.25 9.74 16.25
N ARG A 197 30.85 10.65 15.37
CA ARG A 197 29.44 11.03 15.12
C ARG A 197 28.89 10.28 13.91
N HIS A 198 27.57 10.17 13.83
CA HIS A 198 26.87 9.64 12.65
C HIS A 198 27.22 10.45 11.40
N TYR A 199 27.39 9.77 10.26
CA TYR A 199 27.66 10.37 8.96
C TYR A 199 26.80 9.69 7.89
N ARG A 200 26.63 10.38 6.75
CA ARG A 200 25.92 9.89 5.57
C ARG A 200 26.89 9.87 4.40
#